data_AF-A0A1I7GPM4-F1
#
_entry.id   AF-A0A1I7GPM4-F1
#
_cell.length_a   1.000
_cell.length_b   1.000
_cell.length_c   1.000
_cell.angle_alpha   90.00
_cell.angle_beta   90.00
_cell.angle_gamma   90.00
#
_symmetry.space_group_name_H-M   'P 1'
#
loop_
_entity.id
_entity.type
_entity.pdbx_description
1 polymer ?
#
loop_
_entity_poly.entity_id
_entity_poly.type
_entity_poly.pdbx_seq_one_letter_code
_entity_poly.pdbx_strand_id
1 'polypeptide(L)'
;MSELINNSSQRKELLRHLLLRLHEGENPEVLRQRLIEVLRNIPYNEVVEVEQELISSNALTEEELLDFCDLHTAVLDGSIDLGGARPVPAGHPVDTFKKENRALKDELLKIAALFNDVNNINDRQLPGYILQLRTLFNHLSDVDKHYKRKEYLLFPFLEKHLITGPPKVMWGKHDETRELLKKAFAALGSPLTSVEEMRSTIEHVLAPAVEMVEGMIMKEEEILLPMAMDTLTDEEWYKIYQETPEFGYCLFDPEDEWQPAGVSAKKPEYITADAIRLTSGAFDLAELEALFLHLPIDITFVDKNDRVRFFSHSPNRVFERNRSVIGRDVRMCHPPGSVHVVEQILADFKSGKENRAIFWMSNFKGRFIHIEYSAVRGKEGEYLGVVEVTQDITQLRRLEGDKRLLSYEQH
;
A
#
# COMPACT_ATOMS: atom_id res chain seq x y z
N MET A 1 9.79 -46.66 -8.58
CA MET A 1 10.12 -45.42 -7.85
C MET A 1 10.22 -44.18 -8.76
N SER A 2 10.06 -44.26 -10.09
CA SER A 2 10.04 -43.08 -10.97
C SER A 2 8.64 -42.64 -11.44
N GLU A 3 7.57 -43.34 -11.05
CA GLU A 3 6.18 -42.98 -11.44
C GLU A 3 5.51 -41.99 -10.50
N LEU A 4 6.00 -41.84 -9.26
CA LEU A 4 5.49 -40.88 -8.26
C LEU A 4 5.93 -39.43 -8.53
N ILE A 5 6.92 -39.22 -9.40
CA ILE A 5 7.54 -37.91 -9.63
C ILE A 5 6.72 -37.07 -10.63
N ASN A 6 5.78 -37.67 -11.38
CA ASN A 6 5.12 -37.00 -12.52
C ASN A 6 3.60 -36.74 -12.36
N ASN A 7 3.05 -36.89 -11.15
CA ASN A 7 1.62 -36.66 -10.90
C ASN A 7 1.38 -35.51 -9.90
N SER A 8 0.94 -34.35 -10.42
CA SER A 8 0.62 -33.14 -9.66
C SER A 8 -0.35 -33.40 -8.51
N SER A 9 -1.41 -34.17 -8.72
CA SER A 9 -2.41 -34.46 -7.69
C SER A 9 -1.82 -35.27 -6.51
N GLN A 10 -0.88 -36.18 -6.78
CA GLN A 10 -0.22 -36.96 -5.72
C GLN A 10 0.76 -36.12 -4.91
N ARG A 11 1.47 -35.19 -5.55
CA ARG A 11 2.38 -34.24 -4.90
C ARG A 11 1.61 -33.32 -3.95
N LYS A 12 0.50 -32.73 -4.42
CA LYS A 12 -0.36 -31.88 -3.60
C LYS A 12 -0.96 -32.61 -2.40
N GLU A 13 -1.45 -33.83 -2.60
CA GLU A 13 -2.02 -34.62 -1.50
C GLU A 13 -0.98 -35.01 -0.44
N LEU A 14 0.24 -35.36 -0.88
CA LEU A 14 1.35 -35.65 0.03
C LEU A 14 1.73 -34.41 0.86
N LEU A 15 1.81 -33.25 0.21
CA LEU A 15 2.10 -31.98 0.88
C LEU A 15 1.03 -31.63 1.91
N ARG A 16 -0.25 -31.70 1.51
CA ARG A 16 -1.42 -31.46 2.39
C ARG A 16 -1.37 -32.35 3.63
N HIS A 17 -1.12 -33.64 3.45
CA HIS A 17 -1.04 -34.60 4.53
C HIS A 17 0.14 -34.33 5.49
N LEU A 18 1.29 -33.89 4.98
CA LEU A 18 2.44 -33.55 5.82
C LEU A 18 2.20 -32.27 6.63
N LEU A 19 1.54 -31.26 6.04
CA LEU A 19 1.21 -30.01 6.73
C LEU A 19 0.24 -30.24 7.90
N LEU A 20 -0.80 -31.05 7.69
CA LEU A 20 -1.75 -31.39 8.76
C LEU A 20 -1.09 -32.12 9.93
N ARG A 21 -0.22 -33.10 9.66
CA ARG A 21 0.49 -33.85 10.71
C ARG A 21 1.45 -32.98 11.52
N LEU A 22 2.09 -32.01 10.85
CA LEU A 22 2.95 -31.05 11.53
C LEU A 22 2.14 -30.12 12.45
N HIS A 23 0.95 -29.70 12.00
CA HIS A 23 0.00 -28.93 12.81
C HIS A 23 -0.54 -29.72 14.02
N GLU A 24 -0.79 -31.02 13.86
CA GLU A 24 -1.21 -31.92 14.95
C GLU A 24 -0.12 -32.17 16.01
N GLY A 25 1.07 -31.59 15.86
CA GLY A 25 2.17 -31.65 16.85
C GLY A 25 2.94 -32.97 16.83
N GLU A 26 2.87 -33.73 15.75
CA GLU A 26 3.70 -34.92 15.56
C GLU A 26 5.20 -34.56 15.40
N ASN A 27 6.09 -35.52 15.68
CA ASN A 27 7.56 -35.35 15.77
C ASN A 27 8.13 -34.32 14.77
N PRO A 28 8.41 -33.07 15.22
CA PRO A 28 8.68 -31.95 14.34
C PRO A 28 9.94 -32.16 13.50
N GLU A 29 10.99 -32.77 14.06
CA GLU A 29 12.27 -32.92 13.40
C GLU A 29 12.20 -33.88 12.19
N VAL A 30 11.53 -35.02 12.34
CA VAL A 30 11.40 -36.02 11.26
C VAL A 30 10.43 -35.54 10.18
N LEU A 31 9.33 -34.90 10.58
CA LEU A 31 8.36 -34.35 9.63
C LEU A 31 8.92 -33.16 8.87
N ARG A 32 9.71 -32.28 9.51
CA ARG A 32 10.43 -31.19 8.84
C ARG A 32 11.37 -31.72 7.77
N GLN A 33 12.19 -32.73 8.05
CA GLN A 33 13.09 -33.31 7.05
C GLN A 33 12.34 -33.90 5.86
N ARG A 34 11.20 -34.54 6.10
CA ARG A 34 10.38 -35.11 5.03
C ARG A 34 9.63 -34.06 4.23
N LEU A 35 9.17 -32.99 4.87
CA LEU A 35 8.58 -31.83 4.23
C LEU A 35 9.62 -31.14 3.31
N ILE A 36 10.87 -31.05 3.77
CA ILE A 36 12.00 -30.55 2.98
C ILE A 36 12.18 -31.33 1.67
N GLU A 37 12.27 -32.65 1.74
CA GLU A 37 12.46 -33.49 0.55
C GLU A 37 11.30 -33.36 -0.45
N VAL A 38 10.08 -33.22 0.06
CA VAL A 38 8.89 -33.07 -0.78
C VAL A 38 8.86 -31.68 -1.43
N LEU A 39 9.06 -30.61 -0.65
CA LEU A 39 9.05 -29.23 -1.16
C LEU A 39 10.12 -28.99 -2.23
N ARG A 40 11.28 -29.65 -2.16
CA ARG A 40 12.32 -29.58 -3.21
C ARG A 40 11.89 -30.08 -4.59
N ASN A 41 10.84 -30.89 -4.66
CA ASN A 41 10.39 -31.54 -5.89
C ASN A 41 8.97 -31.12 -6.31
N ILE A 42 8.37 -30.16 -5.61
CA ILE A 42 7.03 -29.63 -5.89
C ILE A 42 7.17 -28.22 -6.49
N PRO A 43 6.62 -27.96 -7.69
CA PRO A 43 6.49 -26.61 -8.22
C PRO A 43 5.79 -25.69 -7.22
N TYR A 44 6.32 -24.48 -6.99
CA TYR A 44 5.80 -23.61 -5.92
C TYR A 44 4.32 -23.24 -6.09
N ASN A 45 3.81 -23.15 -7.33
CA ASN A 45 2.38 -22.93 -7.57
C ASN A 45 1.51 -24.05 -6.97
N GLU A 46 1.98 -25.31 -6.96
CA GLU A 46 1.29 -26.42 -6.30
C GLU A 46 1.31 -26.28 -4.77
N VAL A 47 2.37 -25.68 -4.20
CA VAL A 47 2.44 -25.35 -2.76
C VAL A 47 1.39 -24.32 -2.39
N VAL A 48 1.28 -23.24 -3.17
CA VAL A 48 0.28 -22.19 -2.97
C VAL A 48 -1.14 -22.74 -3.10
N GLU A 49 -1.40 -23.60 -4.08
CA GLU A 49 -2.71 -24.26 -4.23
C GLU A 49 -3.10 -25.07 -2.99
N VAL A 50 -2.16 -25.86 -2.44
CA VAL A 50 -2.41 -26.65 -1.22
C VAL A 50 -2.64 -25.75 -0.01
N GLU A 51 -1.88 -24.67 0.14
CA GLU A 51 -2.07 -23.69 1.23
C GLU A 51 -3.44 -23.01 1.14
N GLN A 52 -3.87 -22.60 -0.06
CA GLN A 52 -5.19 -22.04 -0.30
C GLN A 52 -6.32 -23.03 0.03
N GLU A 53 -6.16 -24.30 -0.37
CA GLU A 53 -7.11 -25.35 -0.01
C GLU A 53 -7.22 -25.51 1.52
N LEU A 54 -6.10 -25.51 2.24
CA LEU A 54 -6.07 -25.64 3.70
C LEU A 54 -6.74 -24.45 4.42
N ILE A 55 -6.53 -23.23 3.94
CA ILE A 55 -7.21 -22.02 4.44
C ILE A 55 -8.72 -22.11 4.15
N SER A 56 -9.09 -22.40 2.91
CA SER A 56 -10.50 -22.45 2.50
C SER A 56 -11.30 -23.54 3.24
N SER A 57 -10.62 -24.60 3.67
CA SER A 57 -11.21 -25.72 4.41
C SER A 57 -11.27 -25.49 5.93
N ASN A 58 -10.83 -24.33 6.43
CA ASN A 58 -10.65 -24.03 7.86
C ASN A 58 -9.74 -25.04 8.59
N ALA A 59 -8.84 -25.71 7.89
CA ALA A 59 -7.92 -26.68 8.48
C ALA A 59 -6.75 -26.00 9.21
N LEU A 60 -6.39 -24.78 8.81
CA LEU A 60 -5.36 -23.94 9.42
C LEU A 60 -5.85 -22.50 9.50
N THR A 61 -5.50 -21.80 10.58
CA THR A 61 -5.71 -20.35 10.67
C THR A 61 -4.63 -19.58 9.90
N GLU A 62 -4.90 -18.32 9.61
CA GLU A 62 -3.95 -17.44 8.90
C GLU A 62 -2.67 -17.18 9.72
N GLU A 63 -2.78 -17.13 11.05
CA GLU A 63 -1.65 -16.94 11.97
C GLU A 63 -0.76 -18.19 12.01
N GLU A 64 -1.36 -19.38 12.02
CA GLU A 64 -0.62 -20.64 11.92
C GLU A 64 0.07 -20.78 10.56
N LEU A 65 -0.55 -20.31 9.47
CA LEU A 65 0.06 -20.29 8.14
C LEU A 65 1.32 -19.42 8.10
N LEU A 66 1.31 -18.26 8.78
CA LEU A 66 2.47 -17.38 8.90
C LEU A 66 3.66 -18.08 9.58
N ASP A 67 3.40 -18.81 10.68
CA ASP A 67 4.43 -19.62 11.37
C ASP A 67 4.97 -20.76 10.46
N PHE A 68 4.11 -21.35 9.62
CA PHE A 68 4.53 -22.35 8.63
C PHE A 68 5.36 -21.75 7.47
N CYS A 69 5.07 -20.51 7.04
CA CYS A 69 5.86 -19.82 6.01
C CYS A 69 7.32 -19.56 6.43
N ASP A 70 7.56 -19.33 7.72
CA ASP A 70 8.92 -19.18 8.25
C ASP A 70 9.71 -20.50 8.17
N LEU A 71 9.03 -21.64 8.37
CA LEU A 71 9.62 -22.95 8.12
C LEU A 71 9.98 -23.15 6.64
N HIS A 72 9.11 -22.75 5.69
CA HIS A 72 9.35 -22.89 4.26
C HIS A 72 10.58 -22.12 3.77
N THR A 73 10.83 -20.92 4.31
CA THR A 73 11.99 -20.10 3.93
C THR A 73 13.31 -20.82 4.16
N ALA A 74 13.44 -21.55 5.27
CA ALA A 74 14.64 -22.33 5.61
C ALA A 74 14.83 -23.59 4.73
N VAL A 75 13.79 -23.99 4.01
CA VAL A 75 13.74 -25.21 3.18
C VAL A 75 13.95 -24.90 1.70
N LEU A 76 13.45 -23.75 1.26
CA LEU A 76 13.42 -23.34 -0.14
C LEU A 76 14.72 -22.69 -0.62
N ASP A 77 15.65 -22.36 0.29
CA ASP A 77 16.96 -21.79 -0.01
C ASP A 77 17.69 -22.59 -1.12
N GLY A 78 17.60 -22.07 -2.35
CA GLY A 78 18.28 -22.56 -3.55
C GLY A 78 17.72 -23.84 -4.21
N SER A 79 16.49 -24.27 -3.92
CA SER A 79 15.96 -25.57 -4.39
C SER A 79 14.72 -25.54 -5.29
N ILE A 80 14.22 -24.36 -5.69
CA ILE A 80 13.01 -24.27 -6.54
C ILE A 80 13.40 -24.44 -8.03
N ASP A 81 12.78 -25.41 -8.70
CA ASP A 81 12.95 -25.60 -10.16
C ASP A 81 12.23 -24.49 -10.94
N LEU A 82 13.01 -23.53 -11.45
CA LEU A 82 12.55 -22.43 -12.29
C LEU A 82 12.62 -22.75 -13.79
N GLY A 83 12.93 -23.98 -14.20
CA GLY A 83 13.16 -24.36 -15.60
C GLY A 83 11.97 -24.12 -16.55
N GLY A 84 10.77 -23.91 -16.02
CA GLY A 84 9.55 -23.59 -16.77
C GLY A 84 9.15 -22.11 -16.78
N ALA A 85 9.90 -21.21 -16.14
CA ALA A 85 9.50 -19.81 -15.98
C ALA A 85 9.43 -19.06 -17.32
N ARG A 86 8.38 -18.25 -17.50
CA ARG A 86 8.23 -17.41 -18.69
C ARG A 86 9.39 -16.42 -18.83
N PRO A 87 9.85 -16.13 -20.06
CA PRO A 87 10.84 -15.10 -20.29
C PRO A 87 10.27 -13.74 -19.88
N VAL A 88 11.10 -12.95 -19.18
CA VAL A 88 10.72 -11.60 -18.74
C VAL A 88 11.34 -10.59 -19.73
N PRO A 89 10.53 -9.84 -20.48
CA PRO A 89 11.04 -8.81 -21.40
C PRO A 89 11.72 -7.66 -20.65
N ALA A 90 12.68 -6.98 -21.31
CA ALA A 90 13.26 -5.75 -20.77
C ALA A 90 12.18 -4.68 -20.54
N GLY A 91 12.29 -3.94 -19.45
CA GLY A 91 11.34 -2.88 -19.05
C GLY A 91 10.02 -3.40 -18.45
N HIS A 92 9.76 -4.71 -18.52
CA HIS A 92 8.59 -5.31 -17.88
C HIS A 92 8.63 -5.04 -16.35
N PRO A 93 7.48 -4.86 -15.67
CA PRO A 93 7.48 -4.63 -14.22
C PRO A 93 8.28 -5.68 -13.41
N VAL A 94 8.20 -6.96 -13.79
CA VAL A 94 9.02 -8.04 -13.20
C VAL A 94 10.52 -7.90 -13.48
N ASP A 95 10.93 -7.39 -14.65
CA ASP A 95 12.34 -7.10 -14.94
C ASP A 95 12.84 -5.98 -14.01
N THR A 96 12.02 -4.95 -13.81
CA THR A 96 12.31 -3.88 -12.85
C THR A 96 12.45 -4.43 -11.43
N PHE A 97 11.48 -5.21 -10.93
CA PHE A 97 11.58 -5.82 -9.59
C PHE A 97 12.85 -6.67 -9.43
N LYS A 98 13.24 -7.47 -10.44
CA LYS A 98 14.47 -8.27 -10.40
C LYS A 98 15.73 -7.41 -10.39
N LYS A 99 15.77 -6.31 -11.15
CA LYS A 99 16.90 -5.38 -11.17
C LYS A 99 17.05 -4.64 -9.84
N GLU A 100 15.95 -4.27 -9.21
CA GLU A 100 15.94 -3.67 -7.86
C GLU A 100 16.40 -4.66 -6.79
N ASN A 101 15.94 -5.91 -6.86
CA ASN A 101 16.42 -6.99 -5.96
C ASN A 101 17.92 -7.22 -6.09
N ARG A 102 18.46 -7.10 -7.31
CA ARG A 102 19.91 -7.14 -7.53
C ARG A 102 20.62 -5.95 -6.88
N ALA A 103 20.10 -4.73 -7.04
CA ALA A 103 20.66 -3.54 -6.42
C ALA A 103 20.63 -3.62 -4.88
N LEU A 104 19.54 -4.15 -4.32
CA LEU A 104 19.44 -4.43 -2.88
C LEU A 104 20.48 -5.47 -2.44
N LYS A 105 20.61 -6.59 -3.15
CA LYS A 105 21.67 -7.60 -2.89
C LYS A 105 23.07 -6.96 -2.87
N ASP A 106 23.37 -6.05 -3.80
CA ASP A 106 24.67 -5.35 -3.83
C ASP A 106 24.90 -4.47 -2.59
N GLU A 107 23.86 -3.80 -2.07
CA GLU A 107 23.94 -3.06 -0.81
C GLU A 107 24.09 -4.00 0.40
N LEU A 108 23.35 -5.11 0.43
CA LEU A 108 23.44 -6.12 1.49
C LEU A 108 24.86 -6.72 1.58
N LEU A 109 25.53 -6.97 0.45
CA LEU A 109 26.92 -7.43 0.42
C LEU A 109 27.89 -6.41 1.03
N LYS A 110 27.67 -5.11 0.79
CA LYS A 110 28.49 -4.04 1.41
C LYS A 110 28.26 -3.98 2.92
N ILE A 111 27.02 -4.17 3.38
CA ILE A 111 26.68 -4.21 4.81
C ILE A 111 27.34 -5.42 5.47
N ALA A 112 27.26 -6.60 4.85
CA ALA A 112 27.87 -7.82 5.35
C ALA A 112 29.41 -7.69 5.47
N ALA A 113 30.06 -7.04 4.50
CA ALA A 113 31.49 -6.73 4.58
C ALA A 113 31.81 -5.85 5.81
N LEU A 114 31.02 -4.79 6.07
CA LEU A 114 31.21 -3.95 7.25
C LEU A 114 30.95 -4.72 8.55
N PHE A 115 29.93 -5.57 8.61
CA PHE A 115 29.65 -6.39 9.79
C PHE A 115 30.84 -7.29 10.15
N ASN A 116 31.49 -7.89 9.14
CA ASN A 116 32.69 -8.70 9.35
C ASN A 116 33.89 -7.86 9.82
N ASP A 117 34.00 -6.63 9.34
CA ASP A 117 35.10 -5.71 9.68
C ASP A 117 34.98 -5.09 11.08
N VAL A 118 33.87 -5.27 11.80
CA VAL A 118 33.68 -4.69 13.15
C VAL A 118 34.77 -5.16 14.14
N ASN A 119 35.32 -6.35 13.95
CA ASN A 119 36.39 -6.88 14.80
C ASN A 119 37.78 -6.30 14.50
N ASN A 120 37.92 -5.57 13.39
CA ASN A 120 39.17 -4.98 12.92
C ASN A 120 39.28 -3.48 13.24
N ILE A 121 38.25 -2.86 13.83
CA ILE A 121 38.23 -1.45 14.19
C ILE A 121 38.45 -1.24 15.70
N ASN A 122 38.79 0.00 16.07
CA ASN A 122 38.83 0.46 17.47
C ASN A 122 37.88 1.64 17.72
N ASP A 123 37.68 2.02 18.98
CA ASP A 123 36.74 3.07 19.39
C ASP A 123 36.99 4.43 18.71
N ARG A 124 38.23 4.72 18.27
CA ARG A 124 38.54 5.98 17.54
C ARG A 124 38.01 5.97 16.11
N GLN A 125 37.88 4.78 15.51
CA GLN A 125 37.36 4.59 14.15
C GLN A 125 35.83 4.41 14.13
N LEU A 126 35.23 4.11 15.29
CA LEU A 126 33.80 3.84 15.45
C LEU A 126 32.88 4.92 14.85
N PRO A 127 33.12 6.25 15.03
CA PRO A 127 32.24 7.26 14.44
C PRO A 127 32.19 7.20 12.91
N GLY A 128 33.32 6.91 12.25
CA GLY A 128 33.39 6.75 10.80
C GLY A 128 32.70 5.48 10.32
N TYR A 129 32.87 4.38 11.06
CA TYR A 129 32.19 3.11 10.81
C TYR A 129 30.66 3.24 10.91
N ILE A 130 30.15 3.91 11.96
CA ILE A 130 28.71 4.19 12.12
C ILE A 130 28.18 5.02 10.94
N LEU A 131 28.94 6.00 10.45
CA LEU A 131 28.52 6.82 9.32
C LEU A 131 28.40 6.00 8.02
N GLN A 132 29.32 5.05 7.79
CA GLN A 132 29.23 4.12 6.67
C GLN A 132 27.97 3.24 6.77
N LEU A 133 27.70 2.66 7.94
CA LEU A 133 26.48 1.88 8.17
C LEU A 133 25.21 2.73 7.98
N ARG A 134 25.16 3.95 8.51
CA ARG A 134 24.03 4.87 8.29
C ARG A 134 23.78 5.13 6.81
N THR A 135 24.84 5.27 6.01
CA THR A 135 24.72 5.49 4.56
C THR A 135 24.10 4.28 3.88
N LEU A 136 24.58 3.07 4.16
CA LEU A 136 24.04 1.84 3.58
C LEU A 136 22.60 1.57 4.03
N PHE A 137 22.28 1.79 5.30
CA PHE A 137 20.89 1.66 5.79
C PHE A 137 19.95 2.70 5.18
N ASN A 138 20.43 3.92 4.90
CA ASN A 138 19.64 4.93 4.16
C ASN A 138 19.38 4.50 2.71
N HIS A 139 20.29 3.77 2.06
CA HIS A 139 19.99 3.16 0.77
C HIS A 139 18.97 2.03 0.92
N LEU A 140 19.13 1.18 1.94
CA LEU A 140 18.24 0.05 2.20
C LEU A 140 16.80 0.48 2.47
N SER A 141 16.54 1.65 3.05
CA SER A 141 15.17 2.15 3.26
C SER A 141 14.40 2.43 1.98
N ASP A 142 15.09 2.55 0.84
CA ASP A 142 14.46 2.72 -0.46
C ASP A 142 13.64 1.48 -0.86
N VAL A 143 13.84 0.33 -0.19
CA VAL A 143 13.05 -0.90 -0.32
C VAL A 143 11.54 -0.67 -0.10
N ASP A 144 11.15 0.37 0.66
CA ASP A 144 9.73 0.67 0.88
C ASP A 144 8.98 1.00 -0.42
N LYS A 145 9.63 1.63 -1.40
CA LYS A 145 9.03 1.87 -2.73
C LYS A 145 8.80 0.56 -3.48
N HIS A 146 9.73 -0.39 -3.32
CA HIS A 146 9.63 -1.72 -3.89
C HIS A 146 8.47 -2.50 -3.28
N TYR A 147 8.34 -2.48 -1.94
CA TYR A 147 7.23 -3.10 -1.23
C TYR A 147 5.88 -2.48 -1.58
N LYS A 148 5.77 -1.15 -1.58
CA LYS A 148 4.53 -0.44 -1.92
C LYS A 148 4.02 -0.79 -3.32
N ARG A 149 4.89 -0.89 -4.33
CA ARG A 149 4.42 -1.29 -5.67
C ARG A 149 3.90 -2.72 -5.69
N LYS A 150 4.49 -3.64 -4.93
CA LYS A 150 3.90 -4.99 -4.82
C LYS A 150 2.55 -4.93 -4.10
N GLU A 151 2.48 -4.23 -2.97
CA GLU A 151 1.29 -4.11 -2.12
C GLU A 151 0.10 -3.46 -2.83
N TYR A 152 0.33 -2.34 -3.51
CA TYR A 152 -0.74 -1.53 -4.09
C TYR A 152 -0.96 -1.78 -5.58
N LEU A 153 0.04 -2.29 -6.31
CA LEU A 153 -0.09 -2.53 -7.75
C LEU A 153 -0.15 -4.02 -8.09
N LEU A 154 0.68 -4.88 -7.51
CA LEU A 154 0.73 -6.31 -7.91
C LEU A 154 -0.31 -7.17 -7.18
N PHE A 155 -0.36 -7.09 -5.85
CA PHE A 155 -1.21 -7.92 -5.00
C PHE A 155 -2.70 -7.83 -5.36
N PRO A 156 -3.28 -6.65 -5.66
CA PRO A 156 -4.69 -6.57 -6.04
C PRO A 156 -5.05 -7.35 -7.30
N PHE A 157 -4.11 -7.55 -8.24
CA PHE A 157 -4.35 -8.40 -9.41
C PHE A 157 -4.24 -9.88 -9.06
N LEU A 158 -3.28 -10.29 -8.23
CA LEU A 158 -3.20 -11.67 -7.72
C LEU A 158 -4.48 -12.07 -6.97
N GLU A 159 -5.01 -11.16 -6.14
CA GLU A 159 -6.26 -11.37 -5.40
C GLU A 159 -7.48 -11.51 -6.32
N LYS A 160 -7.53 -10.78 -7.45
CA LYS A 160 -8.58 -10.97 -8.48
C LYS A 160 -8.54 -12.36 -9.11
N HIS A 161 -7.36 -12.96 -9.17
CA HIS A 161 -7.14 -14.36 -9.59
C HIS A 161 -7.28 -15.36 -8.43
N LEU A 162 -7.86 -14.94 -7.29
CA LEU A 162 -8.10 -15.74 -6.08
C LEU A 162 -6.81 -16.21 -5.37
N ILE A 163 -5.68 -15.56 -5.62
CA ILE A 163 -4.42 -15.81 -4.91
C ILE A 163 -4.29 -14.76 -3.80
N THR A 164 -4.69 -15.12 -2.58
CA THR A 164 -4.79 -14.17 -1.45
C THR A 164 -3.77 -14.41 -0.33
N GLY A 165 -3.27 -15.64 -0.20
CA GLY A 165 -2.37 -16.09 0.87
C GLY A 165 -0.97 -15.48 0.75
N PRO A 166 -0.25 -15.72 -0.37
CA PRO A 166 1.09 -15.15 -0.56
C PRO A 166 1.12 -13.61 -0.46
N PRO A 167 0.20 -12.84 -1.11
CA PRO A 167 0.13 -11.39 -0.91
C PRO A 167 0.03 -10.96 0.56
N LYS A 168 -0.87 -11.59 1.32
CA LYS A 168 -1.10 -11.27 2.73
C LYS A 168 0.12 -11.55 3.60
N VAL A 169 0.75 -12.72 3.43
CA VAL A 169 1.97 -13.10 4.16
C VAL A 169 3.13 -12.16 3.83
N MET A 170 3.33 -11.88 2.54
CA MET A 170 4.41 -10.99 2.08
C MET A 170 4.22 -9.57 2.61
N TRP A 171 2.98 -9.05 2.64
CA TRP A 171 2.70 -7.75 3.26
C TRP A 171 3.06 -7.74 4.75
N GLY A 172 2.66 -8.77 5.51
CA GLY A 172 3.04 -8.90 6.92
C GLY A 172 4.57 -8.85 7.11
N LYS A 173 5.32 -9.55 6.27
CA LYS A 173 6.79 -9.52 6.29
C LYS A 173 7.37 -8.16 5.86
N HIS A 174 6.72 -7.43 4.96
CA HIS A 174 7.11 -6.05 4.66
C HIS A 174 6.95 -5.14 5.88
N ASP A 175 5.85 -5.28 6.64
CA ASP A 175 5.62 -4.50 7.86
C ASP A 175 6.62 -4.84 8.97
N GLU A 176 6.94 -6.12 9.15
CA GLU A 176 8.03 -6.56 10.03
C GLU A 176 9.37 -5.93 9.61
N THR A 177 9.68 -5.95 8.31
CA THR A 177 10.90 -5.34 7.75
C THR A 177 10.94 -3.84 8.05
N ARG A 178 9.84 -3.11 7.84
CA ARG A 178 9.75 -1.66 8.12
C ARG A 178 10.03 -1.36 9.60
N GLU A 179 9.46 -2.14 10.51
CA GLU A 179 9.70 -1.96 11.94
C GLU A 179 11.14 -2.33 12.34
N LEU A 180 11.75 -3.36 11.74
CA LEU A 180 13.16 -3.69 11.94
C LEU A 180 14.09 -2.58 11.44
N LEU A 181 13.87 -2.06 10.23
CA LEU A 181 14.63 -0.95 9.66
C LEU A 181 14.51 0.32 10.53
N LYS A 182 13.32 0.62 11.03
CA LYS A 182 13.09 1.74 11.95
C LYS A 182 13.87 1.58 13.26
N LYS A 183 13.90 0.38 13.84
CA LYS A 183 14.74 0.07 15.01
C LYS A 183 16.22 0.22 14.68
N ALA A 184 16.67 -0.25 13.52
CA ALA A 184 18.04 -0.09 13.05
C ALA A 184 18.44 1.39 12.91
N PHE A 185 17.58 2.24 12.34
CA PHE A 185 17.82 3.69 12.27
C PHE A 185 17.91 4.34 13.64
N ALA A 186 17.04 3.96 14.58
CA ALA A 186 17.08 4.47 15.95
C ALA A 186 18.38 4.06 16.67
N ALA A 187 18.81 2.81 16.51
CA ALA A 187 20.05 2.30 17.09
C ALA A 187 21.28 3.00 16.49
N LEU A 188 21.34 3.13 15.16
CA LEU A 188 22.42 3.86 14.48
C LEU A 188 22.41 5.35 14.82
N GLY A 189 21.27 5.94 15.14
CA GLY A 189 21.11 7.33 15.58
C GLY A 189 21.51 7.59 17.03
N SER A 190 21.59 6.54 17.85
CA SER A 190 21.93 6.63 19.27
C SER A 190 23.43 6.82 19.50
N PRO A 191 23.85 7.42 20.64
CA PRO A 191 25.27 7.62 20.93
C PRO A 191 25.92 6.30 21.36
N LEU A 192 26.43 5.53 20.40
CA LEU A 192 27.25 4.35 20.64
C LEU A 192 28.69 4.77 20.96
N THR A 193 29.22 4.31 22.09
CA THR A 193 30.49 4.79 22.66
C THR A 193 31.63 3.79 22.61
N SER A 194 31.36 2.51 22.34
CA SER A 194 32.37 1.47 22.23
C SER A 194 32.10 0.48 21.09
N VAL A 195 33.16 -0.17 20.59
CA VAL A 195 33.05 -1.25 19.59
C VAL A 195 32.25 -2.44 20.12
N GLU A 196 32.28 -2.70 21.43
CA GLU A 196 31.50 -3.77 22.06
C GLU A 196 29.99 -3.51 21.95
N GLU A 197 29.56 -2.27 22.24
CA GLU A 197 28.17 -1.84 22.05
C GLU A 197 27.75 -1.94 20.58
N MET A 198 28.66 -1.59 19.66
CA MET A 198 28.41 -1.71 18.22
C MET A 198 28.22 -3.16 17.79
N ARG A 199 29.05 -4.09 18.30
CA ARG A 199 28.91 -5.53 18.00
C ARG A 199 27.55 -6.06 18.45
N SER A 200 27.15 -5.74 19.68
CA SER A 200 25.85 -6.13 20.21
C SER A 200 24.69 -5.52 19.40
N THR A 201 24.85 -4.26 18.96
CA THR A 201 23.87 -3.58 18.10
C THR A 201 23.76 -4.24 16.73
N ILE A 202 24.88 -4.66 16.13
CA ILE A 202 24.88 -5.42 14.87
C ILE A 202 24.10 -6.72 15.08
N GLU A 203 24.48 -7.53 16.06
CA GLU A 203 23.92 -8.86 16.27
C GLU A 203 22.40 -8.83 16.56
N HIS A 204 21.94 -7.91 17.42
CA HIS A 204 20.56 -7.95 17.91
C HIS A 204 19.61 -6.99 17.20
N VAL A 205 20.11 -6.03 16.42
CA VAL A 205 19.27 -4.99 15.80
C VAL A 205 19.50 -4.88 14.30
N LEU A 206 20.76 -4.78 13.85
CA LEU A 206 21.03 -4.53 12.43
C LEU A 206 20.98 -5.80 11.58
N ALA A 207 21.58 -6.90 12.03
CA ALA A 207 21.60 -8.17 11.32
C ALA A 207 20.18 -8.72 11.07
N PRO A 208 19.24 -8.72 12.04
CA PRO A 208 17.87 -9.14 11.78
C PRO A 208 17.16 -8.34 10.68
N ALA A 209 17.43 -7.03 10.56
CA ALA A 209 16.86 -6.20 9.50
C ALA A 209 17.43 -6.58 8.12
N VAL A 210 18.73 -6.85 8.04
CA VAL A 210 19.44 -7.27 6.82
C VAL A 210 18.95 -8.65 6.37
N GLU A 211 18.87 -9.61 7.30
CA GLU A 211 18.37 -10.97 7.04
C GLU A 211 16.92 -10.97 6.55
N MET A 212 16.07 -10.09 7.10
CA MET A 212 14.69 -9.98 6.65
C MET A 212 14.59 -9.47 5.20
N VAL A 213 15.37 -8.46 4.82
CA VAL A 213 15.40 -7.97 3.43
C VAL A 213 15.94 -9.04 2.48
N GLU A 214 17.03 -9.72 2.85
CA GLU A 214 17.60 -10.81 2.06
C GLU A 214 16.60 -11.95 1.85
N GLY A 215 15.93 -12.37 2.92
CA GLY A 215 14.90 -13.40 2.89
C GLY A 215 13.66 -13.03 2.07
N MET A 216 13.36 -11.73 1.93
CA MET A 216 12.29 -11.24 1.04
C MET A 216 12.68 -11.32 -0.43
N ILE A 217 13.92 -10.96 -0.77
CA ILE A 217 14.40 -11.03 -2.16
C ILE A 217 14.29 -12.45 -2.70
N MET A 218 14.67 -13.46 -1.90
CA MET A 218 14.53 -14.87 -2.29
C MET A 218 13.05 -15.25 -2.52
N LYS A 219 12.16 -14.92 -1.58
CA LYS A 219 10.70 -15.16 -1.72
C LYS A 219 10.10 -14.43 -2.91
N GLU A 220 10.69 -13.35 -3.37
CA GLU A 220 10.20 -12.67 -4.54
C GLU A 220 10.67 -13.34 -5.83
N GLU A 221 11.97 -13.57 -5.94
CA GLU A 221 12.59 -14.08 -7.16
C GLU A 221 12.19 -15.53 -7.46
N GLU A 222 12.05 -16.36 -6.43
CA GLU A 222 11.81 -17.80 -6.60
C GLU A 222 10.32 -18.16 -6.56
N ILE A 223 9.49 -17.27 -6.00
CA ILE A 223 8.11 -17.58 -5.61
C ILE A 223 7.13 -16.57 -6.20
N LEU A 224 7.15 -15.31 -5.72
CA LEU A 224 6.11 -14.34 -6.04
C LEU A 224 6.15 -13.95 -7.52
N LEU A 225 7.33 -13.62 -8.04
CA LEU A 225 7.49 -13.10 -9.40
C LEU A 225 7.22 -14.19 -10.46
N PRO A 226 7.72 -15.44 -10.33
CA PRO A 226 7.32 -16.52 -11.23
C PRO A 226 5.81 -16.78 -11.22
N MET A 227 5.21 -16.91 -10.03
CA MET A 227 3.76 -17.14 -9.89
C MET A 227 2.94 -16.01 -10.50
N ALA A 228 3.34 -14.75 -10.28
CA ALA A 228 2.68 -13.60 -10.89
C ALA A 228 2.83 -13.59 -12.42
N MET A 229 4.00 -13.94 -12.96
CA MET A 229 4.23 -14.02 -14.41
C MET A 229 3.36 -15.08 -15.09
N ASP A 230 3.07 -16.18 -14.41
CA ASP A 230 2.22 -17.25 -14.94
C ASP A 230 0.72 -16.92 -14.85
N THR A 231 0.34 -16.11 -13.86
CA THR A 231 -1.06 -15.78 -13.54
C THR A 231 -1.57 -14.55 -14.30
N LEU A 232 -0.83 -13.45 -14.28
CA LEU A 232 -1.31 -12.17 -14.80
C LEU A 232 -1.21 -12.10 -16.33
N THR A 233 -2.16 -11.39 -16.92
CA THR A 233 -2.16 -11.06 -18.35
C THR A 233 -1.28 -9.85 -18.65
N ASP A 234 -0.83 -9.72 -19.90
CA ASP A 234 -0.09 -8.56 -20.38
C ASP A 234 -0.85 -7.23 -20.17
N GLU A 235 -2.18 -7.23 -20.24
CA GLU A 235 -3.00 -6.05 -19.99
C GLU A 235 -2.96 -5.60 -18.53
N GLU A 236 -2.94 -6.55 -17.59
CA GLU A 236 -2.84 -6.29 -16.15
C GLU A 236 -1.42 -5.79 -15.80
N TRP A 237 -0.40 -6.44 -16.36
CA TRP A 237 0.98 -5.97 -16.23
C TRP A 237 1.17 -4.57 -16.78
N TYR A 238 0.50 -4.21 -17.87
CA TYR A 238 0.60 -2.86 -18.43
C TYR A 238 -0.02 -1.80 -17.52
N LYS A 239 -1.11 -2.12 -16.80
CA LYS A 239 -1.66 -1.21 -15.77
C LYS A 239 -0.67 -1.01 -14.63
N ILE A 240 -0.06 -2.09 -14.14
CA ILE A 240 1.01 -2.02 -13.12
C ILE A 240 2.17 -1.15 -13.62
N TYR A 241 2.59 -1.33 -14.87
CA TYR A 241 3.64 -0.51 -15.49
C TYR A 241 3.29 0.98 -15.51
N GLN A 242 2.06 1.34 -15.91
CA GLN A 242 1.61 2.73 -16.00
C GLN A 242 1.53 3.44 -14.64
N GLU A 243 1.17 2.72 -13.57
CA GLU A 243 1.02 3.28 -12.23
C GLU A 243 2.31 3.23 -11.39
N THR A 244 3.31 2.46 -11.84
CA THR A 244 4.62 2.31 -11.17
C THR A 244 5.31 3.66 -10.85
N PRO A 245 5.34 4.67 -11.74
CA PRO A 245 5.97 5.96 -11.46
C PRO A 245 5.38 6.72 -10.26
N GLU A 246 4.12 6.46 -9.87
CA GLU A 246 3.49 7.12 -8.72
C GLU A 246 4.15 6.73 -7.38
N PHE A 247 4.75 5.55 -7.32
CA PHE A 247 5.44 5.03 -6.15
C PHE A 247 6.97 5.21 -6.23
N GLY A 248 7.50 5.37 -7.45
CA GLY A 248 8.93 5.49 -7.73
C GLY A 248 9.65 4.14 -7.78
N TYR A 249 10.99 4.19 -7.80
CA TYR A 249 11.85 3.02 -7.93
C TYR A 249 12.86 2.90 -6.78
N CYS A 250 13.26 1.65 -6.50
CA CYS A 250 14.16 1.29 -5.41
C CYS A 250 15.58 1.05 -5.93
N LEU A 251 16.50 1.97 -5.67
CA LEU A 251 17.94 1.86 -6.00
C LEU A 251 18.30 1.61 -7.48
N PHE A 252 17.31 1.55 -8.36
CA PHE A 252 17.45 1.32 -9.79
C PHE A 252 16.51 2.27 -10.53
N ASP A 253 16.99 2.84 -11.62
CA ASP A 253 16.20 3.73 -12.49
C ASP A 253 16.05 3.04 -13.85
N PRO A 254 14.85 2.59 -14.25
CA PRO A 254 14.65 1.90 -15.52
C PRO A 254 14.77 2.85 -16.70
N GLU A 255 15.64 2.51 -17.65
CA GLU A 255 15.80 3.22 -18.92
C GLU A 255 14.90 2.63 -20.04
N ASP A 256 14.47 1.39 -19.89
CA ASP A 256 13.69 0.65 -20.88
C ASP A 256 12.18 0.95 -20.72
N GLU A 257 11.52 1.36 -21.81
CA GLU A 257 10.06 1.40 -21.85
C GLU A 257 9.48 0.04 -22.24
N TRP A 258 8.39 -0.36 -21.59
CA TRP A 258 7.69 -1.60 -21.92
C TRP A 258 6.25 -1.35 -22.35
N GLN A 259 5.89 -1.90 -23.51
CA GLN A 259 4.55 -1.89 -24.04
C GLN A 259 4.21 -3.27 -24.61
N PRO A 260 3.17 -3.95 -24.09
CA PRO A 260 2.78 -5.24 -24.62
C PRO A 260 2.14 -5.13 -26.00
N ALA A 261 2.37 -6.15 -26.84
CA ALA A 261 1.87 -6.18 -28.21
C ALA A 261 0.33 -6.32 -28.22
N GLY A 262 -0.36 -5.38 -28.90
CA GLY A 262 -1.82 -5.43 -29.07
C GLY A 262 -2.63 -4.86 -27.91
N VAL A 263 -1.99 -4.39 -26.84
CA VAL A 263 -2.66 -3.73 -25.71
C VAL A 263 -2.67 -2.22 -25.96
N SER A 264 -3.82 -1.70 -26.40
CA SER A 264 -4.11 -0.26 -26.30
C SER A 264 -4.54 0.01 -24.86
N ALA A 265 -3.99 1.04 -24.20
CA ALA A 265 -4.42 1.49 -22.88
C ALA A 265 -5.94 1.71 -22.84
N LYS A 266 -6.71 0.67 -22.49
CA LYS A 266 -8.13 0.80 -22.20
C LYS A 266 -8.21 1.26 -20.77
N LYS A 267 -8.78 2.45 -20.57
CA LYS A 267 -9.25 2.91 -19.25
C LYS A 267 -9.98 1.74 -18.58
N PRO A 268 -9.76 1.50 -17.28
CA PRO A 268 -10.28 0.30 -16.63
C PRO A 268 -11.78 0.16 -16.90
N GLU A 269 -12.16 -0.98 -17.48
CA GLU A 269 -13.57 -1.33 -17.69
C GLU A 269 -14.17 -1.73 -16.35
N TYR A 270 -14.85 -0.78 -15.73
CA TYR A 270 -15.82 -1.03 -14.67
C TYR A 270 -17.23 -0.97 -15.28
N ILE A 271 -18.00 -2.04 -15.08
CA ILE A 271 -19.43 -2.17 -15.39
C ILE A 271 -20.19 -1.20 -14.46
N THR A 272 -21.04 -0.27 -14.88
CA THR A 272 -22.35 -0.36 -15.56
C THR A 272 -22.58 0.87 -16.47
N ALA A 273 -23.63 0.83 -17.32
CA ALA A 273 -23.98 1.93 -18.23
C ALA A 273 -24.44 3.23 -17.54
N ASP A 274 -24.69 3.21 -16.23
CA ASP A 274 -25.27 4.30 -15.45
C ASP A 274 -24.32 4.92 -14.39
N ALA A 275 -23.03 4.54 -14.39
CA ALA A 275 -22.06 5.04 -13.42
C ALA A 275 -21.45 6.41 -13.83
N ILE A 276 -21.35 7.33 -12.86
CA ILE A 276 -20.56 8.55 -12.95
C ILE A 276 -19.08 8.19 -12.83
N ARG A 277 -18.31 8.43 -13.90
CA ARG A 277 -16.89 8.10 -13.97
C ARG A 277 -16.01 9.30 -13.58
N LEU A 278 -15.15 9.10 -12.61
CA LEU A 278 -14.11 10.03 -12.17
C LEU A 278 -12.73 9.49 -12.57
N THR A 279 -11.68 10.31 -12.42
CA THR A 279 -10.31 9.85 -12.72
C THR A 279 -9.78 8.84 -11.71
N SER A 280 -10.32 8.84 -10.49
CA SER A 280 -9.89 8.00 -9.36
C SER A 280 -10.85 6.85 -9.03
N GLY A 281 -11.88 6.62 -9.87
CA GLY A 281 -12.91 5.61 -9.61
C GLY A 281 -14.24 5.94 -10.28
N ALA A 282 -15.28 5.21 -9.91
CA ALA A 282 -16.64 5.45 -10.38
C ALA A 282 -17.64 5.24 -9.23
N PHE A 283 -18.77 5.93 -9.33
CA PHE A 283 -19.93 5.73 -8.45
C PHE A 283 -21.17 5.58 -9.32
N ASP A 284 -22.16 4.80 -8.89
CA ASP A 284 -23.52 5.02 -9.36
C ASP A 284 -24.15 6.27 -8.70
N LEU A 285 -25.35 6.67 -9.15
CA LEU A 285 -26.02 7.85 -8.60
C LEU A 285 -26.42 7.69 -7.14
N ALA A 286 -26.81 6.48 -6.71
CA ALA A 286 -27.24 6.22 -5.34
C ALA A 286 -26.05 6.28 -4.38
N GLU A 287 -24.90 5.73 -4.77
CA GLU A 287 -23.64 5.81 -4.03
C GLU A 287 -23.16 7.25 -3.89
N LEU A 288 -23.21 8.04 -4.97
CA LEU A 288 -22.81 9.44 -4.94
C LEU A 288 -23.73 10.28 -4.03
N GLU A 289 -25.05 10.06 -4.09
CA GLU A 289 -26.00 10.73 -3.18
C GLU A 289 -25.76 10.33 -1.72
N ALA A 290 -25.53 9.04 -1.45
CA ALA A 290 -25.24 8.54 -0.11
C ALA A 290 -23.93 9.11 0.44
N LEU A 291 -22.88 9.21 -0.39
CA LEU A 291 -21.62 9.83 0.00
C LEU A 291 -21.86 11.25 0.52
N PHE A 292 -22.54 12.10 -0.25
CA PHE A 292 -22.83 13.48 0.17
C PHE A 292 -23.74 13.58 1.40
N LEU A 293 -24.58 12.57 1.65
CA LEU A 293 -25.42 12.50 2.85
C LEU A 293 -24.60 12.23 4.12
N HIS A 294 -23.54 11.42 4.00
CA HIS A 294 -22.76 10.91 5.14
C HIS A 294 -21.45 11.66 5.40
N LEU A 295 -21.02 12.56 4.52
CA LEU A 295 -19.89 13.43 4.80
C LEU A 295 -20.13 14.24 6.09
N PRO A 296 -19.09 14.43 6.95
CA PRO A 296 -19.20 15.20 8.18
C PRO A 296 -19.21 16.72 7.93
N ILE A 297 -19.62 17.15 6.74
CA ILE A 297 -19.67 18.53 6.26
C ILE A 297 -20.91 18.73 5.38
N ASP A 298 -21.46 19.94 5.40
CA ASP A 298 -22.46 20.39 4.45
C ASP A 298 -21.75 21.03 3.25
N ILE A 299 -22.23 20.72 2.04
CA ILE A 299 -21.68 21.24 0.79
C ILE A 299 -22.79 21.98 0.06
N THR A 300 -22.52 23.18 -0.46
CA THR A 300 -23.35 23.85 -1.47
C THR A 300 -22.49 24.25 -2.65
N PHE A 301 -22.91 23.89 -3.86
CA PHE A 301 -22.20 24.24 -5.09
C PHE A 301 -22.98 25.27 -5.90
N VAL A 302 -22.29 26.34 -6.28
CA VAL A 302 -22.77 27.43 -7.14
C VAL A 302 -21.96 27.39 -8.43
N ASP A 303 -22.62 27.34 -9.59
CA ASP A 303 -21.91 27.25 -10.87
C ASP A 303 -21.25 28.57 -11.30
N LYS A 304 -20.52 28.53 -12.42
CA LYS A 304 -19.89 29.71 -13.05
C LYS A 304 -20.85 30.86 -13.39
N ASN A 305 -22.16 30.59 -13.46
CA ASN A 305 -23.20 31.57 -13.73
C ASN A 305 -23.86 32.09 -12.44
N ASP A 306 -23.23 31.86 -11.29
CA ASP A 306 -23.67 32.27 -9.95
C ASP A 306 -25.01 31.65 -9.54
N ARG A 307 -25.36 30.47 -10.08
CA ARG A 307 -26.59 29.74 -9.74
C ARG A 307 -26.32 28.54 -8.88
N VAL A 308 -27.13 28.35 -7.83
CA VAL A 308 -27.04 27.16 -6.97
C VAL A 308 -27.38 25.91 -7.79
N ARG A 309 -26.50 24.91 -7.80
CA ARG A 309 -26.71 23.65 -8.56
C ARG A 309 -26.89 22.45 -7.68
N PHE A 310 -26.30 22.47 -6.50
CA PHE A 310 -26.31 21.33 -5.60
C PHE A 310 -26.18 21.81 -4.16
N PHE A 311 -26.79 21.08 -3.24
CA PHE A 311 -26.45 21.13 -1.84
C PHE A 311 -26.60 19.72 -1.24
N SER A 312 -25.73 19.36 -0.29
CA SER A 312 -25.85 18.09 0.42
C SER A 312 -27.01 18.13 1.40
N HIS A 313 -27.73 17.01 1.54
CA HIS A 313 -28.91 16.90 2.40
C HIS A 313 -28.60 16.23 3.75
N SER A 314 -27.44 16.54 4.35
CA SER A 314 -27.03 15.90 5.61
C SER A 314 -28.11 16.07 6.70
N PRO A 315 -28.39 15.02 7.50
CA PRO A 315 -29.33 15.10 8.62
C PRO A 315 -28.88 16.10 9.69
N ASN A 316 -27.57 16.37 9.79
CA ASN A 316 -26.98 17.23 10.83
C ASN A 316 -26.65 18.65 10.35
N ARG A 317 -27.27 19.10 9.25
CA ARG A 317 -26.93 20.36 8.61
C ARG A 317 -26.99 21.58 9.53
N VAL A 318 -26.06 22.51 9.34
CA VAL A 318 -25.98 23.73 10.14
C VAL A 318 -26.99 24.76 9.66
N PHE A 319 -27.13 24.91 8.34
CA PHE A 319 -28.05 25.84 7.69
C PHE A 319 -29.08 25.08 6.87
N GLU A 320 -30.34 25.46 7.02
CA GLU A 320 -31.41 24.86 6.22
C GLU A 320 -31.31 25.32 4.76
N ARG A 321 -31.52 24.37 3.84
CA ARG A 321 -31.62 24.61 2.40
C ARG A 321 -32.89 23.93 1.89
N ASN A 322 -33.65 24.63 1.08
CA ASN A 322 -34.85 24.10 0.44
C ASN A 322 -34.56 23.78 -1.03
N ARG A 323 -35.27 22.80 -1.59
CA ARG A 323 -35.08 22.42 -3.01
C ARG A 323 -35.38 23.56 -4.00
N SER A 324 -36.21 24.52 -3.61
CA SER A 324 -36.51 25.71 -4.43
C SER A 324 -35.33 26.67 -4.62
N VAL A 325 -34.20 26.47 -3.91
CA VAL A 325 -32.98 27.24 -4.11
C VAL A 325 -32.22 26.83 -5.39
N ILE A 326 -32.45 25.62 -5.89
CA ILE A 326 -31.74 25.10 -7.07
C ILE A 326 -32.10 25.93 -8.29
N GLY A 327 -31.08 26.42 -9.00
CA GLY A 327 -31.18 27.30 -10.16
C GLY A 327 -31.33 28.79 -9.82
N ARG A 328 -31.49 29.15 -8.55
CA ARG A 328 -31.58 30.55 -8.09
C ARG A 328 -30.20 31.20 -8.08
N ASP A 329 -30.16 32.49 -8.40
CA ASP A 329 -28.94 33.32 -8.26
C ASP A 329 -28.56 33.43 -6.77
N VAL A 330 -27.29 33.15 -6.45
CA VAL A 330 -26.79 33.11 -5.08
C VAL A 330 -26.94 34.44 -4.34
N ARG A 331 -26.95 35.58 -5.05
CA ARG A 331 -27.17 36.92 -4.47
C ARG A 331 -28.56 37.02 -3.85
N MET A 332 -29.54 36.33 -4.44
CA MET A 332 -30.92 36.31 -3.95
C MET A 332 -31.12 35.34 -2.78
N CYS A 333 -30.13 34.51 -2.45
CA CYS A 333 -30.18 33.57 -1.34
C CYS A 333 -29.67 34.15 -0.03
N HIS A 334 -29.15 35.38 -0.05
CA HIS A 334 -28.56 36.06 1.10
C HIS A 334 -29.37 37.32 1.47
N PRO A 335 -29.38 37.72 2.76
CA PRO A 335 -29.97 38.99 3.18
C PRO A 335 -29.30 40.19 2.50
N PRO A 336 -30.01 41.32 2.24
CA PRO A 336 -29.44 42.48 1.55
C PRO A 336 -28.14 43.02 2.15
N GLY A 337 -27.99 42.93 3.47
CA GLY A 337 -26.80 43.39 4.19
C GLY A 337 -25.52 42.62 3.87
N SER A 338 -25.60 41.41 3.31
CA SER A 338 -24.43 40.56 3.01
C SER A 338 -24.19 40.32 1.52
N VAL A 339 -25.05 40.82 0.63
CA VAL A 339 -24.91 40.63 -0.83
C VAL A 339 -23.58 41.19 -1.35
N HIS A 340 -23.16 42.36 -0.86
CA HIS A 340 -21.89 42.97 -1.27
C HIS A 340 -20.67 42.09 -0.96
N VAL A 341 -20.70 41.32 0.14
CA VAL A 341 -19.63 40.36 0.49
C VAL A 341 -19.65 39.17 -0.47
N VAL A 342 -20.83 38.65 -0.80
CA VAL A 342 -21.01 37.57 -1.77
C VAL A 342 -20.47 37.99 -3.14
N GLU A 343 -20.81 39.20 -3.59
CA GLU A 343 -20.32 39.73 -4.86
C GLU A 343 -18.80 39.89 -4.90
N GLN A 344 -18.20 40.38 -3.80
CA GLN A 344 -16.75 40.50 -3.70
C GLN A 344 -16.05 39.14 -3.80
N ILE A 345 -16.54 38.12 -3.09
CA ILE A 345 -16.00 36.76 -3.13
C ILE A 345 -16.10 36.19 -4.56
N LEU A 346 -17.27 36.31 -5.20
CA LEU A 346 -17.47 35.82 -6.57
C LEU A 346 -16.53 36.52 -7.56
N ALA A 347 -16.36 37.84 -7.44
CA ALA A 347 -15.47 38.60 -8.31
C ALA A 347 -14.01 38.18 -8.14
N ASP A 348 -13.54 38.10 -6.89
CA ASP A 348 -12.16 37.71 -6.56
C ASP A 348 -11.85 36.27 -7.01
N PHE A 349 -12.81 35.36 -6.88
CA PHE A 349 -12.65 33.97 -7.32
C PHE A 349 -12.66 33.86 -8.85
N LYS A 350 -13.55 34.58 -9.54
CA LYS A 350 -13.59 34.59 -11.01
C LYS A 350 -12.31 35.17 -11.61
N SER A 351 -11.78 36.24 -11.03
CA SER A 351 -10.53 36.85 -11.52
C SER A 351 -9.27 36.08 -11.12
N GLY A 352 -9.38 35.11 -10.20
CA GLY A 352 -8.25 34.39 -9.63
C GLY A 352 -7.43 35.22 -8.64
N LYS A 353 -7.97 36.34 -8.15
CA LYS A 353 -7.33 37.16 -7.11
C LYS A 353 -7.27 36.42 -5.78
N GLU A 354 -8.32 35.67 -5.48
CA GLU A 354 -8.38 34.76 -4.34
C GLU A 354 -8.97 33.43 -4.79
N ASN A 355 -8.71 32.35 -4.05
CA ASN A 355 -9.35 31.04 -4.30
C ASN A 355 -10.07 30.48 -3.06
N ARG A 356 -10.00 31.19 -1.93
CA ARG A 356 -10.56 30.73 -0.66
C ARG A 356 -11.00 31.90 0.22
N ALA A 357 -12.13 31.76 0.90
CA ALA A 357 -12.62 32.69 1.92
C ALA A 357 -13.17 31.90 3.10
N ILE A 358 -12.70 32.22 4.31
CA ILE A 358 -13.02 31.44 5.53
C ILE A 358 -13.72 32.35 6.54
N PHE A 359 -14.77 31.81 7.15
CA PHE A 359 -15.53 32.43 8.22
C PHE A 359 -15.72 31.43 9.36
N TRP A 360 -15.91 31.95 10.57
CA TRP A 360 -16.32 31.12 11.69
C TRP A 360 -17.33 31.85 12.59
N MET A 361 -18.23 31.09 13.18
CA MET A 361 -19.21 31.56 14.16
C MET A 361 -18.96 30.82 15.46
N SER A 362 -18.47 31.54 16.46
CA SER A 362 -18.05 30.93 17.73
C SER A 362 -19.20 30.47 18.62
N ASN A 363 -20.43 30.93 18.35
CA ASN A 363 -21.61 30.56 19.12
C ASN A 363 -22.89 30.65 18.27
N PHE A 364 -23.06 29.73 17.34
CA PHE A 364 -24.29 29.59 16.56
C PHE A 364 -25.15 28.45 17.12
N LYS A 365 -26.23 28.80 17.84
CA LYS A 365 -27.08 27.83 18.57
C LYS A 365 -26.25 26.89 19.49
N GLY A 366 -25.24 27.42 20.17
CA GLY A 366 -24.35 26.65 21.05
C GLY A 366 -23.29 25.81 20.33
N ARG A 367 -23.13 25.97 19.01
CA ARG A 367 -22.14 25.27 18.19
C ARG A 367 -21.08 26.23 17.66
N PHE A 368 -19.87 25.71 17.42
CA PHE A 368 -18.80 26.42 16.72
C PHE A 368 -18.80 26.00 15.25
N ILE A 369 -19.18 26.92 14.38
CA ILE A 369 -19.36 26.65 12.95
C ILE A 369 -18.19 27.21 12.17
N HIS A 370 -17.58 26.37 11.33
CA HIS A 370 -16.60 26.75 10.33
C HIS A 370 -17.29 26.79 8.96
N ILE A 371 -17.06 27.85 8.19
CA ILE A 371 -17.61 28.03 6.84
C ILE A 371 -16.45 28.39 5.91
N GLU A 372 -16.28 27.64 4.84
CA GLU A 372 -15.26 27.88 3.83
C GLU A 372 -15.89 27.96 2.45
N TYR A 373 -15.53 29.00 1.70
CA TYR A 373 -15.84 29.12 0.28
C TYR A 373 -14.56 28.90 -0.51
N SER A 374 -14.60 28.03 -1.52
CA SER A 374 -13.45 27.73 -2.37
C SER A 374 -13.83 27.79 -3.84
N ALA A 375 -12.95 28.40 -4.65
CA ALA A 375 -13.11 28.46 -6.10
C ALA A 375 -12.90 27.06 -6.70
N VAL A 376 -13.88 26.57 -7.45
CA VAL A 376 -13.78 25.30 -8.18
C VAL A 376 -13.24 25.58 -9.57
N ARG A 377 -12.13 24.93 -9.92
CA ARG A 377 -11.48 25.07 -11.23
C ARG A 377 -11.32 23.72 -11.91
N GLY A 378 -11.39 23.72 -13.24
CA GLY A 378 -11.11 22.52 -14.02
C GLY A 378 -9.62 22.32 -14.29
N LYS A 379 -9.31 21.33 -15.12
CA LYS A 379 -7.92 20.88 -15.37
C LYS A 379 -7.06 21.95 -16.04
N GLU A 380 -7.67 22.87 -16.78
CA GLU A 380 -6.99 23.95 -17.50
C GLU A 380 -7.02 25.27 -16.71
N GLY A 381 -7.44 25.22 -15.43
CA GLY A 381 -7.55 26.38 -14.54
C GLY A 381 -8.82 27.22 -14.73
N GLU A 382 -9.73 26.78 -15.60
CA GLU A 382 -10.97 27.47 -15.90
C GLU A 382 -11.91 27.48 -14.69
N TYR A 383 -12.55 28.63 -14.42
CA TYR A 383 -13.47 28.77 -13.30
C TYR A 383 -14.79 28.04 -13.56
N LEU A 384 -15.11 27.05 -12.72
CA LEU A 384 -16.32 26.23 -12.81
C LEU A 384 -17.40 26.66 -11.82
N GLY A 385 -17.03 27.35 -10.74
CA GLY A 385 -17.98 27.80 -9.71
C GLY A 385 -17.35 28.00 -8.34
N VAL A 386 -18.20 28.02 -7.30
CA VAL A 386 -17.81 28.07 -5.89
C VAL A 386 -18.41 26.89 -5.15
N VAL A 387 -17.61 26.27 -4.28
CA VAL A 387 -18.13 25.36 -3.26
C VAL A 387 -18.11 26.05 -1.89
N GLU A 388 -19.25 26.06 -1.23
CA GLU A 388 -19.40 26.40 0.20
C GLU A 388 -19.35 25.09 0.99
N VAL A 389 -18.45 25.01 1.97
CA VAL A 389 -18.35 23.93 2.93
C VAL A 389 -18.69 24.49 4.31
N THR A 390 -19.64 23.89 5.01
CA THR A 390 -19.98 24.22 6.39
C THR A 390 -19.77 23.02 7.30
N GLN A 391 -19.11 23.22 8.44
CA GLN A 391 -18.84 22.17 9.42
C GLN A 391 -19.09 22.65 10.84
N ASP A 392 -19.79 21.84 11.63
CA ASP A 392 -19.78 21.97 13.09
C ASP A 392 -18.51 21.31 13.65
N ILE A 393 -17.57 22.14 14.10
CA ILE A 393 -16.29 21.67 14.63
C ILE A 393 -16.26 21.66 16.17
N THR A 394 -17.42 21.77 16.83
CA THR A 394 -17.50 21.86 18.30
C THR A 394 -16.80 20.70 19.00
N GLN A 395 -17.01 19.47 18.53
CA GLN A 395 -16.36 18.29 19.12
C GLN A 395 -14.89 18.18 18.70
N LEU A 396 -14.55 18.55 17.47
CA LEU A 396 -13.16 18.55 17.01
C LEU A 396 -12.29 19.48 17.85
N ARG A 397 -12.82 20.63 18.28
CA ARG A 397 -12.11 21.56 19.17
C ARG A 397 -11.85 21.04 20.59
N ARG A 398 -12.49 19.93 20.99
CA ARG A 398 -12.33 19.30 22.31
C ARG A 398 -11.38 18.10 22.30
N LEU A 399 -10.90 17.69 21.12
CA LEU A 399 -9.97 16.57 21.02
C LEU A 399 -8.63 16.93 21.68
N GLU A 400 -8.12 16.03 22.52
CA GLU A 400 -6.83 16.13 23.19
C GLU A 400 -6.13 14.76 23.13
N GLY A 401 -4.79 14.76 23.05
CA GLY A 401 -4.00 13.54 22.93
C GLY A 401 -4.24 12.74 21.63
N ASP A 402 -3.92 11.44 21.66
CA ASP A 402 -4.02 10.54 20.50
C ASP A 402 -5.00 9.40 20.77
N LYS A 403 -5.89 9.11 19.82
CA LYS A 403 -6.70 7.88 19.79
C LYS A 403 -6.31 7.06 18.56
N ARG A 404 -5.46 6.04 18.76
CA ARG A 404 -4.91 5.17 17.69
C ARG A 404 -5.56 3.79 17.60
N LEU A 405 -6.37 3.43 18.60
CA LEU A 405 -7.11 2.17 18.67
C LEU A 405 -8.62 2.42 18.63
N LEU A 406 -9.35 1.46 18.09
CA LEU A 406 -10.80 1.51 17.98
C LEU A 406 -11.46 1.46 19.37
N SER A 407 -12.32 2.43 19.66
CA SER A 407 -13.30 2.32 20.74
C SER A 407 -14.59 3.01 20.31
N TYR A 408 -15.70 2.27 20.38
CA TYR A 408 -17.03 2.82 20.15
C TYR A 408 -17.53 3.47 21.43
N GLU A 409 -18.17 4.64 21.33
CA GLU A 409 -18.97 5.17 22.43
C GLU A 409 -20.18 4.25 22.60
N GLN A 410 -20.38 3.70 23.79
CA GLN A 410 -21.62 2.98 24.10
C GLN A 410 -22.73 4.03 24.20
N HIS A 411 -23.66 4.01 23.25
CA HIS A 411 -24.84 4.87 23.26
C HIS A 411 -25.88 4.43 24.29
#